data_AF-A0A0N0D581-F1
#
_entry.id   AF-A0A0N0D581-F1
#
_cell.length_a   1.000
_cell.length_b   1.000
_cell.length_c   1.000
_cell.angle_alpha   90.00
_cell.angle_beta   90.00
_cell.angle_gamma   90.00
#
_symmetry.space_group_name_H-M   'P 1'
#
loop_
_entity.id
_entity.type
_entity.pdbx_description
1 polymer ?
#
loop_
_entity_poly.entity_id
_entity_poly.type
_entity_poly.pdbx_seq_one_letter_code
_entity_poly.pdbx_strand_id
1 'polypeptide(L)'
;SELYKCDEQYKQFLPDFNFQVIDLTDYSDSQIQGMVYLRVAFLIMKYYFRDDLDNKLAEILSLLADLIQQKSTMDFLGVVLEYIGTNKFCDDYFLKENLDKAFNNKGEQIMYSVADKWKNIGRIEGEKKGKKEGKKEGKTEILAYLFEERFGKVPQQMKKQINQVDDKLIEDLTRSFFSFNSLNDYYLWWDKHYSARA
;
A
#
# COMPACT_ATOMS: atom_id res chain seq x y z
N SER A 1 19.74 -12.24 17.33
CA SER A 1 19.01 -12.40 16.06
C SER A 1 19.78 -11.68 14.97
N GLU A 2 20.51 -12.41 14.12
CA GLU A 2 21.28 -11.83 13.02
C GLU A 2 20.33 -11.40 11.89
N LEU A 3 19.75 -10.20 12.00
CA LEU A 3 19.02 -9.56 10.89
C LEU A 3 19.98 -9.14 9.75
N TYR A 4 21.29 -9.13 10.00
CA TYR A 4 22.33 -8.79 9.05
C TYR A 4 23.45 -9.84 9.09
N LYS A 5 23.74 -10.47 7.95
CA LYS A 5 25.00 -11.20 7.76
C LYS A 5 26.09 -10.16 7.53
N CYS A 6 27.05 -10.05 8.44
CA CYS A 6 28.11 -9.05 8.37
C CYS A 6 29.45 -9.67 8.76
N ASP A 7 30.52 -9.27 8.07
CA ASP A 7 31.89 -9.69 8.42
C ASP A 7 32.25 -9.20 9.83
N GLU A 8 33.03 -9.99 10.57
CA GLU A 8 33.42 -9.71 11.97
C GLU A 8 33.99 -8.29 12.17
N GLN A 9 34.69 -7.74 11.17
CA GLN A 9 35.24 -6.38 11.21
C GLN A 9 34.18 -5.27 11.39
N TYR A 10 32.93 -5.53 11.02
CA TYR A 10 31.82 -4.57 11.11
C TYR A 10 30.88 -4.83 12.28
N LYS A 11 31.10 -5.90 13.06
CA LYS A 11 30.24 -6.32 14.17
C LYS A 11 30.09 -5.24 15.25
N GLN A 12 31.15 -4.46 15.49
CA GLN A 12 31.15 -3.33 16.43
C GLN A 12 30.27 -2.14 15.99
N PHE A 13 29.91 -2.08 14.70
CA PHE A 13 29.05 -1.03 14.15
C PHE A 13 27.61 -1.50 13.93
N LEU A 14 27.31 -2.78 14.18
CA LEU A 14 25.94 -3.29 14.14
C LEU A 14 25.21 -2.83 15.40
N PRO A 15 24.06 -2.15 15.28
CA PRO A 15 23.26 -1.81 16.44
C PRO A 15 22.69 -3.08 17.08
N ASP A 16 22.85 -3.20 18.39
CA ASP A 16 22.23 -4.28 19.17
C ASP A 16 20.78 -3.90 19.52
N PHE A 17 19.83 -4.42 18.75
CA PHE A 17 18.41 -4.21 18.99
C PHE A 17 17.80 -5.42 19.69
N ASN A 18 17.33 -5.22 20.91
CA ASN A 18 16.40 -6.14 21.56
C ASN A 18 14.97 -5.72 21.20
N PHE A 19 14.24 -6.58 20.49
CA PHE A 19 12.82 -6.38 20.25
C PHE A 19 12.01 -7.17 21.26
N GLN A 20 10.94 -6.55 21.76
CA GLN A 20 9.91 -7.24 22.54
C GLN A 20 8.69 -7.43 21.64
N VAL A 21 8.26 -8.68 21.51
CA VAL A 21 6.97 -9.01 20.90
C VAL A 21 5.94 -9.01 22.03
N ILE A 22 4.90 -8.20 21.88
CA ILE A 22 3.85 -8.04 22.89
C ILE A 22 2.57 -8.65 22.34
N ASP A 23 2.01 -9.61 23.06
CA ASP A 23 0.64 -10.09 22.83
C ASP A 23 -0.33 -9.21 23.65
N LEU A 24 -1.19 -8.46 22.97
CA LEU A 24 -2.17 -7.57 23.62
C LEU A 24 -3.27 -8.34 24.34
N THR A 25 -3.45 -9.63 24.04
CA THR A 25 -4.48 -10.46 24.66
C THR A 25 -4.21 -10.78 26.12
N ASP A 26 -2.94 -10.75 26.54
CA ASP A 26 -2.49 -10.99 27.91
C ASP A 26 -2.74 -9.80 28.85
N TYR A 27 -3.05 -8.63 28.31
CA TYR A 27 -3.23 -7.39 29.07
C TYR A 27 -4.71 -7.07 29.25
N SER A 28 -5.10 -6.65 30.45
CA SER A 28 -6.42 -6.07 30.67
C SER A 28 -6.55 -4.68 30.02
N ASP A 29 -7.77 -4.23 29.74
CA ASP A 29 -8.00 -2.93 29.11
C ASP A 29 -7.50 -1.76 29.97
N SER A 30 -7.44 -1.95 31.29
CA SER A 30 -6.92 -0.95 32.23
C SER A 30 -5.39 -0.88 32.23
N GLN A 31 -4.69 -1.92 31.76
CA GLN A 31 -3.23 -1.91 31.59
C GLN A 31 -2.81 -1.24 30.27
N ILE A 32 -3.69 -1.16 29.27
CA ILE A 32 -3.44 -0.46 28.01
C ILE A 32 -3.70 1.04 28.24
N GLN A 33 -2.66 1.75 28.67
CA GLN A 33 -2.70 3.18 29.00
C GLN A 33 -1.78 4.00 28.08
N GLY A 34 -1.85 5.33 28.19
CA GLY A 34 -0.98 6.26 27.46
C GLY A 34 -1.75 7.15 26.47
N MET A 35 -1.10 7.46 25.34
CA MET A 35 -1.70 8.34 24.33
C MET A 35 -2.98 7.75 23.77
N VAL A 36 -4.03 8.57 23.68
CA VAL A 36 -5.38 8.14 23.30
C VAL A 36 -5.41 7.40 21.95
N TYR A 37 -4.71 7.91 20.93
CA TYR A 37 -4.65 7.25 19.61
C TYR A 37 -4.02 5.85 19.69
N LEU A 38 -2.93 5.68 20.44
CA LEU A 38 -2.29 4.37 20.62
C LEU A 38 -3.18 3.41 21.41
N ARG A 39 -3.83 3.90 22.46
CA ARG A 39 -4.76 3.12 23.26
C ARG A 39 -5.92 2.60 22.39
N VAL A 40 -6.53 3.47 21.59
CA VAL A 40 -7.58 3.07 20.63
C VAL A 40 -7.05 2.05 19.64
N ALA A 41 -5.89 2.31 19.02
CA ALA A 41 -5.30 1.38 18.05
C ALA A 41 -5.06 -0.01 18.65
N PHE A 42 -4.45 -0.09 19.83
CA PHE A 42 -4.19 -1.37 20.51
C PHE A 42 -5.46 -2.07 20.95
N LEU A 43 -6.47 -1.36 21.47
CA LEU A 43 -7.75 -1.98 21.82
C LEU A 43 -8.45 -2.53 20.58
N ILE A 44 -8.49 -1.77 19.48
CA ILE A 44 -9.03 -2.27 18.21
C ILE A 44 -8.27 -3.52 17.76
N MET A 45 -6.93 -3.50 17.72
CA MET A 45 -6.13 -4.68 17.32
C MET A 45 -6.34 -5.89 18.25
N LYS A 46 -6.47 -5.66 19.56
CA LYS A 46 -6.73 -6.71 20.56
C LYS A 46 -8.07 -7.40 20.33
N TYR A 47 -9.10 -6.63 20.02
CA TYR A 47 -10.48 -7.12 19.86
C TYR A 47 -10.82 -7.48 18.40
N TYR A 48 -10.03 -7.05 17.41
CA TYR A 48 -10.30 -7.26 15.98
C TYR A 48 -10.55 -8.74 15.60
N PHE A 49 -9.80 -9.66 16.21
CA PHE A 49 -9.91 -11.09 15.96
C PHE A 49 -10.87 -11.82 16.92
N ARG A 50 -11.58 -11.09 17.78
CA ARG A 50 -12.46 -11.65 18.80
C ARG A 50 -13.93 -11.36 18.49
N ASP A 51 -14.81 -12.25 18.93
CA ASP A 51 -16.26 -12.13 18.72
C ASP A 51 -16.92 -11.02 19.57
N ASP A 52 -16.19 -10.41 20.51
CA ASP A 52 -16.69 -9.37 21.42
C ASP A 52 -16.41 -7.93 20.96
N LEU A 53 -15.80 -7.75 19.77
CA LEU A 53 -15.55 -6.43 19.19
C LEU A 53 -16.83 -5.59 19.13
N ASP A 54 -17.95 -6.21 18.75
CA ASP A 54 -19.25 -5.55 18.61
C ASP A 54 -19.72 -4.86 19.90
N ASN A 55 -19.39 -5.45 21.05
CA ASN A 55 -19.76 -4.92 22.35
C ASN A 55 -18.78 -3.84 22.84
N LYS A 56 -17.57 -3.81 22.28
CA LYS A 56 -16.46 -2.95 22.72
C LYS A 56 -16.19 -1.78 21.79
N LEU A 57 -16.59 -1.85 20.53
CA LEU A 57 -16.21 -0.87 19.53
C LEU A 57 -16.65 0.55 19.89
N ALA A 58 -17.93 0.75 20.27
CA ALA A 58 -18.41 2.05 20.71
C ALA A 58 -17.66 2.58 21.95
N GLU A 59 -17.36 1.72 22.93
CA GLU A 59 -16.58 2.08 24.12
C GLU A 59 -15.17 2.55 23.75
N ILE A 60 -14.50 1.81 22.85
CA ILE A 60 -13.15 2.13 22.39
C ILE A 60 -13.14 3.44 21.61
N LEU A 61 -14.08 3.64 20.69
CA LEU A 61 -14.19 4.86 19.89
C LEU A 61 -14.53 6.09 20.73
N SER A 62 -15.31 5.91 21.82
CA SER A 62 -15.67 7.01 22.72
C SER A 62 -14.46 7.68 23.40
N LEU A 63 -13.31 7.00 23.46
CA LEU A 63 -12.06 7.59 23.92
C LEU A 63 -11.61 8.79 23.07
N LEU A 64 -12.09 8.90 21.83
CA LEU A 64 -11.80 9.99 20.91
C LEU A 64 -12.85 11.12 20.95
N ALA A 65 -13.89 11.02 21.77
CA ALA A 65 -15.04 11.93 21.72
C ALA A 65 -14.66 13.41 21.85
N ASP A 66 -13.76 13.73 22.78
CA ASP A 66 -13.27 15.10 23.01
C ASP A 66 -12.34 15.61 21.89
N LEU A 67 -11.81 14.69 21.08
CA LEU A 67 -10.84 14.99 20.01
C LEU A 67 -11.48 14.98 18.62
N ILE A 68 -12.76 14.62 18.49
CA ILE A 68 -13.40 14.33 17.19
C ILE A 68 -13.44 15.54 16.24
N GLN A 69 -13.42 16.76 16.78
CA GLN A 69 -13.39 17.99 15.99
C GLN A 69 -12.01 18.26 15.35
N GLN A 70 -10.97 17.56 15.79
CA GLN A 70 -9.63 17.69 15.23
C GLN A 70 -9.52 16.92 13.93
N LYS A 71 -8.93 17.56 12.91
CA LYS A 71 -8.65 16.92 11.62
C LYS A 71 -7.83 15.63 11.78
N SER A 72 -6.83 15.63 12.67
CA SER A 72 -6.01 14.44 12.97
C SER A 72 -6.84 13.27 13.48
N THR A 73 -7.88 13.51 14.27
CA THR A 73 -8.77 12.47 14.78
C THR A 73 -9.66 11.91 13.68
N MET A 74 -10.22 12.77 12.84
CA MET A 74 -10.97 12.32 11.65
C MET A 74 -10.07 11.51 10.71
N ASP A 75 -8.82 11.94 10.54
CA ASP A 75 -7.85 11.23 9.72
C ASP A 75 -7.51 9.85 10.29
N PHE A 76 -7.28 9.78 11.60
CA PHE A 76 -7.03 8.53 12.33
C PHE A 76 -8.24 7.60 12.29
N LEU A 77 -9.44 8.14 12.49
CA LEU A 77 -10.68 7.36 12.49
C LEU A 77 -10.94 6.76 11.10
N GLY A 78 -10.61 7.47 10.02
CA GLY A 78 -10.62 6.88 8.68
C GLY A 78 -9.73 5.64 8.54
N VAL A 79 -8.53 5.65 9.15
CA VAL A 79 -7.62 4.48 9.16
C VAL A 79 -8.20 3.34 10.01
N VAL A 80 -8.77 3.66 11.18
CA VAL A 80 -9.40 2.67 12.06
C VAL A 80 -10.59 2.00 11.38
N LEU A 81 -11.47 2.78 10.74
CA LEU A 81 -12.63 2.24 10.03
C LEU A 81 -12.22 1.41 8.80
N GLU A 82 -11.17 1.83 8.08
CA GLU A 82 -10.63 1.05 6.96
C GLU A 82 -10.10 -0.31 7.44
N TYR A 83 -9.37 -0.33 8.57
CA TYR A 83 -8.88 -1.56 9.18
C TYR A 83 -10.02 -2.48 9.60
N ILE A 84 -10.99 -1.97 10.35
CA ILE A 84 -12.13 -2.74 10.85
C ILE A 84 -13.02 -3.23 9.70
N GLY A 85 -13.24 -2.40 8.67
CA GLY A 85 -14.06 -2.74 7.49
C GLY A 85 -13.50 -3.86 6.62
N THR A 86 -12.24 -4.27 6.83
CA THR A 86 -11.72 -5.51 6.21
C THR A 86 -12.34 -6.78 6.81
N ASN A 87 -12.97 -6.67 7.98
CA ASN A 87 -13.73 -7.75 8.60
C ASN A 87 -15.15 -7.81 8.02
N LYS A 88 -15.55 -8.99 7.51
CA LYS A 88 -16.86 -9.20 6.88
C LYS A 88 -18.06 -8.94 7.80
N PHE A 89 -17.85 -8.91 9.12
CA PHE A 89 -18.91 -8.65 10.10
C PHE A 89 -19.19 -7.16 10.32
N CYS A 90 -18.32 -6.26 9.86
CA CYS A 90 -18.43 -4.82 10.13
C CYS A 90 -18.96 -4.05 8.90
N ASP A 91 -20.25 -4.19 8.62
CA ASP A 91 -20.90 -3.45 7.54
C ASP A 91 -21.15 -1.96 7.89
N ASP A 92 -21.59 -1.17 6.90
CA ASP A 92 -21.83 0.27 7.05
C ASP A 92 -22.84 0.59 8.15
N TYR A 93 -23.85 -0.27 8.35
CA TYR A 93 -24.88 -0.07 9.36
C TYR A 93 -24.30 -0.26 10.76
N PHE A 94 -23.57 -1.35 10.97
CA PHE A 94 -22.88 -1.66 12.21
C PHE A 94 -21.88 -0.56 12.60
N LEU A 95 -21.06 -0.09 11.65
CA LEU A 95 -20.11 0.98 11.89
C LEU A 95 -20.80 2.28 12.25
N LYS A 96 -21.85 2.66 11.51
CA LYS A 96 -22.65 3.85 11.81
C LYS A 96 -23.24 3.79 13.22
N GLU A 97 -23.84 2.66 13.60
CA GLU A 97 -24.46 2.50 14.92
C GLU A 97 -23.43 2.67 16.06
N ASN A 98 -22.24 2.07 15.91
CA ASN A 98 -21.17 2.21 16.89
C ASN A 98 -20.62 3.64 16.96
N LEU A 99 -20.53 4.32 15.83
CA LEU A 99 -20.13 5.74 15.78
C LEU A 99 -21.19 6.65 16.40
N ASP A 100 -22.48 6.36 16.19
CA ASP A 100 -23.57 7.11 16.82
C ASP A 100 -23.51 6.98 18.34
N LYS A 101 -23.29 5.77 18.85
CA LYS A 101 -23.08 5.51 20.29
C LYS A 101 -21.84 6.23 20.84
N ALA A 102 -20.74 6.25 20.09
CA ALA A 102 -19.48 6.84 20.54
C ALA A 102 -19.46 8.37 20.48
N PHE A 103 -20.20 8.99 19.54
CA PHE A 103 -20.04 10.41 19.19
C PHE A 103 -21.34 11.22 19.21
N ASN A 104 -22.29 10.85 20.06
CA ASN A 104 -23.56 11.58 20.26
C ASN A 104 -24.37 11.71 18.94
N ASN A 105 -24.65 10.59 18.27
CA ASN A 105 -25.42 10.51 17.01
C ASN A 105 -24.79 11.26 15.82
N LYS A 106 -23.45 11.33 15.77
CA LYS A 106 -22.71 11.92 14.64
C LYS A 106 -22.16 10.88 13.66
N GLY A 107 -22.59 9.62 13.76
CA GLY A 107 -22.06 8.52 12.96
C GLY A 107 -22.24 8.74 11.46
N GLU A 108 -23.40 9.24 11.03
CA GLU A 108 -23.65 9.55 9.62
C GLU A 108 -22.72 10.65 9.07
N GLN A 109 -22.53 11.73 9.84
CA GLN A 109 -21.61 12.82 9.47
C GLN A 109 -20.17 12.32 9.35
N ILE A 110 -19.75 11.48 10.30
CA ILE A 110 -18.40 10.90 10.32
C ILE A 110 -18.20 9.97 9.13
N MET A 111 -19.14 9.05 8.88
CA MET A 111 -19.11 8.13 7.74
C MET A 111 -19.02 8.88 6.41
N TYR A 112 -19.82 9.94 6.23
CA TYR A 112 -19.76 10.79 5.04
C TYR A 112 -18.37 11.40 4.85
N SER A 113 -17.81 12.00 5.91
CA SER A 113 -16.48 12.62 5.83
C SER A 113 -15.37 11.61 5.52
N VAL A 114 -15.45 10.40 6.06
CA VAL A 114 -14.47 9.34 5.81
C VAL A 114 -14.61 8.80 4.39
N ALA A 115 -15.83 8.57 3.91
CA ALA A 115 -16.10 8.13 2.55
C ALA A 115 -15.60 9.14 1.51
N ASP A 116 -15.83 10.44 1.71
CA ASP A 116 -15.30 11.50 0.84
C ASP A 116 -13.77 11.49 0.78
N LYS A 117 -13.12 11.27 1.94
CA LYS A 117 -11.66 11.15 2.01
C LYS A 117 -11.17 9.94 1.21
N TRP A 118 -11.76 8.76 1.39
CA TRP A 118 -11.40 7.56 0.63
C TRP A 118 -11.62 7.74 -0.87
N LYS A 119 -12.72 8.37 -1.28
CA LYS A 119 -12.98 8.70 -2.69
C LYS A 119 -11.87 9.58 -3.28
N ASN A 120 -11.42 10.59 -2.53
CA ASN A 120 -10.32 11.44 -2.99
C ASN A 120 -8.98 10.70 -3.04
N ILE A 121 -8.68 9.85 -2.05
CA ILE A 121 -7.48 8.97 -2.06
C ILE A 121 -7.51 8.09 -3.31
N GLY A 122 -8.62 7.38 -3.54
CA GLY A 122 -8.80 6.51 -4.70
C GLY A 122 -8.65 7.26 -6.03
N ARG A 123 -9.16 8.49 -6.15
CA ARG A 123 -8.93 9.34 -7.33
C ARG A 123 -7.44 9.66 -7.53
N ILE A 124 -6.74 10.09 -6.48
CA ILE A 124 -5.31 10.43 -6.55
C ILE A 124 -4.47 9.21 -6.91
N GLU A 125 -4.76 8.05 -6.32
CA GLU A 125 -4.06 6.80 -6.62
C GLU A 125 -4.34 6.34 -8.05
N GLY A 126 -5.60 6.44 -8.50
CA GLY A 126 -6.00 6.16 -9.87
C GLY A 126 -5.27 7.05 -10.88
N GLU A 127 -5.20 8.36 -10.63
CA GLU A 127 -4.45 9.31 -11.47
C GLU A 127 -2.95 8.99 -11.51
N LYS A 128 -2.34 8.69 -10.36
CA LYS A 128 -0.92 8.31 -10.29
C LYS A 128 -0.65 7.02 -11.05
N LYS A 129 -1.49 6.00 -10.87
CA LYS A 129 -1.37 4.71 -11.54
C LYS A 129 -1.57 4.87 -13.05
N GLY A 130 -2.63 5.55 -13.47
CA GLY A 130 -2.91 5.83 -14.88
C GLY A 130 -1.81 6.64 -15.56
N LYS A 131 -1.24 7.65 -14.89
CA LYS A 131 -0.09 8.40 -15.41
C LYS A 131 1.15 7.52 -15.58
N LYS A 132 1.40 6.61 -14.64
CA LYS A 132 2.54 5.67 -14.72
C LYS A 132 2.34 4.67 -15.85
N GLU A 133 1.15 4.08 -15.96
CA GLU A 133 0.79 3.13 -17.01
C GLU A 133 0.81 3.79 -18.39
N GLY A 134 0.18 4.96 -18.57
CA GLY A 134 0.19 5.68 -19.85
C GLY A 134 1.58 6.14 -20.29
N LYS A 135 2.47 6.51 -19.34
CA LYS A 135 3.88 6.81 -19.67
C LYS A 135 4.61 5.56 -20.17
N LYS A 136 4.36 4.40 -19.56
CA LYS A 136 4.94 3.12 -19.97
C LYS A 136 4.42 2.72 -21.35
N GLU A 137 3.10 2.71 -21.54
CA GLU A 137 2.45 2.39 -22.81
C GLU A 137 3.01 3.27 -23.94
N GLY A 138 3.06 4.59 -23.75
CA GLY A 138 3.61 5.51 -24.75
C GLY A 138 5.08 5.24 -25.09
N LYS A 139 5.94 4.94 -24.10
CA LYS A 139 7.35 4.53 -24.37
C LYS A 139 7.40 3.27 -25.21
N THR A 140 6.59 2.27 -24.88
CA THR A 140 6.58 0.98 -25.57
C THR A 140 6.01 1.06 -26.99
N GLU A 141 4.97 1.88 -27.19
CA GLU A 141 4.39 2.14 -28.50
C GLU A 141 5.37 2.86 -29.42
N ILE A 142 6.03 3.91 -28.93
CA ILE A 142 7.07 4.62 -29.69
C ILE A 142 8.21 3.68 -30.05
N LEU A 143 8.69 2.88 -29.10
CA LEU A 143 9.76 1.94 -29.37
C LEU A 143 9.34 0.90 -30.42
N ALA A 144 8.15 0.34 -30.32
CA ALA A 144 7.61 -0.59 -31.30
C ALA A 144 7.51 0.05 -32.69
N TYR A 145 7.04 1.29 -32.77
CA TYR A 145 7.00 2.07 -34.00
C TYR A 145 8.40 2.27 -34.61
N LEU A 146 9.41 2.64 -33.80
CA LEU A 146 10.79 2.80 -34.26
C LEU A 146 11.40 1.50 -34.81
N PHE A 147 11.11 0.35 -34.16
CA PHE A 147 11.50 -0.95 -34.69
C PHE A 147 10.81 -1.25 -36.02
N GLU A 148 9.51 -0.92 -36.16
CA GLU A 148 8.75 -1.12 -37.40
C GLU A 148 9.26 -0.26 -38.54
N GLU A 149 9.60 1.00 -38.29
CA GLU A 149 10.17 1.91 -39.29
C GLU A 149 11.56 1.47 -39.75
N ARG A 150 12.41 0.98 -38.83
CA ARG A 150 13.81 0.61 -39.18
C ARG A 150 13.94 -0.79 -39.78
N PHE A 151 13.16 -1.75 -39.30
CA PHE A 151 13.34 -3.17 -39.64
C PHE A 151 12.09 -3.83 -40.25
N GLY A 152 11.03 -3.07 -40.48
CA GLY A 152 9.76 -3.60 -40.97
C GLY A 152 8.96 -4.30 -39.87
N LYS A 153 7.95 -5.08 -40.27
CA LYS A 153 6.94 -5.65 -39.36
C LYS A 153 7.55 -6.38 -38.16
N VAL A 154 7.26 -5.89 -36.96
CA VAL A 154 7.75 -6.46 -35.70
C VAL A 154 6.79 -7.56 -35.20
N PRO A 155 7.30 -8.70 -34.70
CA PRO A 155 6.47 -9.76 -34.13
C PRO A 155 5.64 -9.29 -32.92
N GLN A 156 4.38 -9.72 -32.83
CA GLN A 156 3.52 -9.37 -31.68
C GLN A 156 4.09 -9.84 -30.33
N GLN A 157 4.82 -10.95 -30.32
CA GLN A 157 5.47 -11.47 -29.12
C GLN A 157 6.51 -10.48 -28.56
N MET A 158 7.29 -9.84 -29.43
CA MET A 158 8.24 -8.80 -29.05
C MET A 158 7.54 -7.58 -28.44
N LYS A 159 6.42 -7.12 -29.02
CA LYS A 159 5.61 -6.04 -28.44
C LYS A 159 5.10 -6.40 -27.03
N LYS A 160 4.61 -7.63 -26.84
CA LYS A 160 4.18 -8.13 -25.52
C LYS A 160 5.34 -8.18 -24.52
N GLN A 161 6.51 -8.63 -24.94
CA GLN A 161 7.71 -8.68 -24.10
C GLN A 161 8.09 -7.28 -23.60
N ILE A 162 8.17 -6.30 -24.51
CA ILE A 162 8.49 -4.90 -24.17
C ILE A 162 7.46 -4.30 -23.20
N ASN A 163 6.17 -4.63 -23.34
CA ASN A 163 5.11 -4.11 -22.45
C ASN A 163 5.16 -4.68 -21.03
N GLN A 164 5.77 -5.86 -20.83
CA GLN A 164 5.76 -6.54 -19.53
C GLN A 164 6.94 -6.15 -18.63
N VAL A 165 8.01 -5.61 -19.20
CA VAL A 165 9.24 -5.30 -18.45
C VAL A 165 9.16 -3.97 -17.72
N ASP A 166 10.10 -3.72 -16.79
CA ASP A 166 10.16 -2.47 -16.03
C ASP A 166 10.61 -1.28 -16.91
N ASP A 167 10.34 -0.05 -16.43
CA ASP A 167 10.67 1.19 -17.11
C ASP A 167 12.17 1.33 -17.43
N LYS A 168 13.04 0.76 -16.59
CA LYS A 168 14.49 0.85 -16.72
C LYS A 168 14.96 0.01 -17.91
N LEU A 169 14.45 -1.20 -18.05
CA LEU A 169 14.79 -2.07 -19.17
C LEU A 169 14.28 -1.49 -20.50
N ILE A 170 13.12 -0.81 -20.51
CA ILE A 170 12.63 -0.09 -21.70
C ILE A 170 13.60 1.04 -22.08
N GLU A 171 14.12 1.79 -21.12
CA GLU A 171 15.09 2.86 -21.36
C GLU A 171 16.44 2.30 -21.86
N ASP A 172 16.94 1.22 -21.26
CA ASP A 172 18.18 0.55 -21.70
C ASP A 172 18.03 -0.03 -23.11
N LEU A 173 16.87 -0.63 -23.43
CA LEU A 173 16.55 -1.12 -24.76
C LEU A 173 16.48 0.03 -25.76
N THR A 174 15.82 1.14 -25.41
CA THR A 174 15.74 2.33 -26.27
C THR A 174 17.12 2.89 -26.61
N ARG A 175 18.07 2.91 -25.65
CA ARG A 175 19.45 3.34 -25.91
C ARG A 175 20.17 2.36 -26.85
N SER A 176 19.99 1.07 -26.62
CA SER A 176 20.65 0.02 -27.40
C SER A 176 20.08 -0.11 -28.80
N PHE A 177 18.80 0.21 -28.99
CA PHE A 177 18.13 0.21 -30.29
C PHE A 177 18.89 1.01 -31.35
N PHE A 178 19.52 2.14 -30.98
CA PHE A 178 20.25 2.97 -31.94
C PHE A 178 21.46 2.24 -32.56
N SER A 179 22.08 1.30 -31.85
CA SER A 179 23.19 0.50 -32.37
C SER A 179 22.78 -0.80 -33.06
N PHE A 180 21.49 -1.14 -33.09
CA PHE A 180 21.01 -2.36 -33.74
C PHE A 180 21.06 -2.23 -35.27
N ASN A 181 21.52 -3.27 -35.94
CA ASN A 181 21.55 -3.39 -37.40
C ASN A 181 20.46 -4.36 -37.91
N SER A 182 19.87 -5.17 -37.03
CA SER A 182 18.80 -6.11 -37.36
C SER A 182 17.92 -6.45 -36.16
N LEU A 183 16.78 -7.11 -36.41
CA LEU A 183 15.97 -7.71 -35.34
C LEU A 183 16.72 -8.80 -34.56
N ASN A 184 17.76 -9.42 -35.13
CA ASN A 184 18.57 -10.41 -34.42
C ASN A 184 19.33 -9.78 -33.24
N ASP A 185 19.75 -8.52 -33.38
CA ASP A 185 20.45 -7.78 -32.31
C ASP A 185 19.54 -7.56 -31.11
N TYR A 186 18.23 -7.35 -31.34
CA TYR A 186 17.25 -7.32 -30.27
C TYR A 186 17.20 -8.63 -29.49
N TYR A 187 17.11 -9.79 -30.17
CA TYR A 187 17.01 -11.08 -29.48
C TYR A 187 18.27 -11.38 -28.67
N LEU A 188 19.45 -11.11 -29.22
CA LEU A 188 20.73 -11.26 -28.51
C LEU A 188 20.83 -10.33 -27.30
N TRP A 189 20.41 -9.08 -27.45
CA TRP A 189 20.36 -8.13 -26.35
C TRP A 189 19.35 -8.56 -25.28
N TRP A 190 18.16 -9.00 -25.70
CA TRP A 190 17.10 -9.41 -24.80
C TRP A 190 17.51 -10.59 -23.94
N ASP A 191 18.10 -11.63 -24.53
CA ASP A 191 18.59 -12.79 -23.79
C ASP A 191 19.66 -12.38 -22.75
N LYS A 192 20.64 -11.57 -23.15
CA LYS A 192 21.71 -11.11 -22.26
C LYS A 192 21.20 -10.29 -21.06
N HIS A 193 20.18 -9.46 -21.26
CA HIS A 193 19.72 -8.50 -20.26
C HIS A 193 18.51 -9.00 -19.44
N TYR A 194 17.76 -9.96 -19.96
CA TYR A 194 16.60 -10.55 -19.30
C TYR A 194 16.94 -11.86 -18.58
N SER A 195 17.74 -12.75 -19.18
CA SER A 195 18.17 -14.02 -18.57
C SER A 195 19.15 -13.83 -17.40
N ALA A 196 19.79 -12.66 -17.30
CA ALA A 196 20.64 -12.30 -16.16
C ALA A 196 19.86 -11.73 -14.94
N ARG A 197 18.54 -11.51 -15.07
CA ARG A 197 17.67 -10.99 -14.00
C ARG A 197 16.66 -12.02 -13.46
N ALA A 198 16.57 -13.21 -14.06
CA ALA A 198 15.77 -14.35 -13.58
C ALA A 198 16.63 -15.24 -12.66
#